data_AF-A0A2A3MW06-F1
#
_entry.id   AF-A0A2A3MW06-F1
#
_cell.length_a   1.000
_cell.length_b   1.000
_cell.length_c   1.000
_cell.angle_alpha   90.00
_cell.angle_beta   90.00
_cell.angle_gamma   90.00
#
_symmetry.space_group_name_H-M   'P 1'
#
loop_
_entity.id
_entity.type
_entity.pdbx_description
1 polymer ?
#
loop_
_entity_poly.entity_id
_entity_poly.type
_entity_poly.pdbx_seq_one_letter_code
_entity_poly.pdbx_strand_id
1 'polypeptide(L)'
;MVIRPFIPADDPPRAGCTDPTRAQCLANRVLNLEHSELAEELERVVASLSNRHRNIEDMLLRRYHEVNGQMIDPRAVSTAQAHLIGAYFCEEYSFEAAALFNPSIVAHPDQRNVAKGAVRFILSLRGVGEGHVSSITFRTGLCTGEGIVSIDPASLQAISPRIENMPGGAPGDPGVRLLCKESQSLSEIVIFPTTFRQRHGIEDLRMVRFVDEEGNPTYLGTYTAFSGEDIRSELLRTTDFQTFELTPLHGPAAVNKGMALFPRRIDGQYVMLGRLDHENIWLLKSNDLYTWDAGIKILSPRWVWEFVQLGNCGSPIEIDEGWLVLIHGVGPVRNYCIGACLLDKQDPTKVIGRLATPLLRPSPQERDGYVPNVVYSCGALLNGRSLILPYAIADSFTTVAVISIDALLEAMIHPKPTGGH
;
A
#
# COMPACT_ATOMS: atom_id res chain seq x y z
N MET A 1 -4.68 -13.36 -10.25
CA MET A 1 -4.05 -14.26 -9.26
C MET A 1 -2.55 -14.11 -9.38
N VAL A 2 -1.80 -14.47 -8.34
CA VAL A 2 -0.34 -14.38 -8.28
C VAL A 2 0.22 -15.60 -7.56
N ILE A 3 1.44 -16.02 -7.86
CA ILE A 3 2.05 -17.19 -7.21
C ILE A 3 2.88 -16.74 -6.01
N ARG A 4 2.62 -17.32 -4.84
CA ARG A 4 3.38 -17.05 -3.61
C ARG A 4 4.04 -18.31 -3.05
N PRO A 5 5.08 -18.17 -2.20
CA PRO A 5 5.64 -19.29 -1.48
C PRO A 5 4.58 -20.05 -0.66
N PHE A 6 4.59 -21.37 -0.77
CA PHE A 6 3.78 -22.30 0.01
C PHE A 6 4.68 -23.32 0.70
N ILE A 7 4.31 -23.69 1.92
CA ILE A 7 4.99 -24.74 2.70
C ILE A 7 3.88 -25.64 3.26
N PRO A 8 3.84 -26.93 2.89
CA PRO A 8 2.91 -27.88 3.48
C PRO A 8 3.10 -27.96 4.99
N ALA A 9 2.01 -27.88 5.76
CA ALA A 9 2.06 -28.05 7.21
C ALA A 9 2.53 -29.47 7.58
N ASP A 10 3.50 -29.55 8.50
CA ASP A 10 3.95 -30.79 9.11
C ASP A 10 2.92 -31.31 10.12
N ASP A 11 2.89 -32.64 10.29
CA ASP A 11 2.18 -33.25 11.40
C ASP A 11 2.91 -32.93 12.72
N PRO A 12 2.19 -32.83 13.85
CA PRO A 12 2.83 -32.61 15.15
C PRO A 12 3.86 -33.71 15.41
N PRO A 13 5.08 -33.35 15.87
CA PRO A 13 6.18 -34.29 16.00
C PRO A 13 5.83 -35.40 16.99
N ARG A 14 6.06 -36.66 16.59
CA ARG A 14 5.96 -37.80 17.50
C ARG A 14 7.21 -37.84 18.37
N ALA A 15 7.03 -37.90 19.69
CA ALA A 15 8.14 -37.85 20.65
C ALA A 15 9.17 -38.97 20.36
N GLY A 16 10.42 -38.56 20.08
CA GLY A 16 11.54 -39.47 19.84
C GLY A 16 11.75 -39.94 18.40
N CYS A 17 10.93 -39.50 17.44
CA CYS A 17 11.11 -39.81 16.01
C CYS A 17 11.73 -38.61 15.26
N THR A 18 12.77 -38.87 14.46
CA THR A 18 13.29 -37.94 13.45
C THR A 18 12.74 -38.35 12.09
N ASP A 19 11.41 -38.36 11.96
CA ASP A 19 10.77 -38.66 10.68
C ASP A 19 11.06 -37.51 9.69
N PRO A 20 11.23 -37.81 8.39
CA PRO A 20 11.38 -36.76 7.39
C PRO A 20 10.17 -35.83 7.41
N THR A 21 10.42 -34.53 7.28
CA THR A 21 9.36 -33.52 7.20
C THR A 21 8.47 -33.80 6.00
N ARG A 22 7.22 -33.31 6.03
CA ARG A 22 6.31 -33.42 4.90
C ARG A 22 6.90 -32.80 3.63
N ALA A 23 7.64 -31.70 3.80
CA ALA A 23 8.41 -31.06 2.72
C ALA A 23 9.44 -32.03 2.11
N GLN A 24 10.25 -32.71 2.93
CA GLN A 24 11.22 -33.71 2.47
C GLN A 24 10.54 -34.89 1.79
N CYS A 25 9.46 -35.43 2.37
CA CYS A 25 8.69 -36.52 1.77
C CYS A 25 8.15 -36.13 0.39
N LEU A 26 7.63 -34.91 0.25
CA LEU A 26 7.09 -34.42 -1.01
C LEU A 26 8.18 -34.28 -2.08
N ALA A 27 9.33 -33.70 -1.75
CA ALA A 27 10.46 -33.62 -2.68
C ALA A 27 10.93 -35.01 -3.11
N ASN A 28 11.06 -35.96 -2.17
CA ASN A 28 11.44 -37.33 -2.46
C ASN A 28 10.45 -38.05 -3.40
N ARG A 29 9.15 -37.74 -3.33
CA ARG A 29 8.16 -38.31 -4.27
C ARG A 29 8.42 -37.84 -5.70
N VAL A 30 8.72 -36.55 -5.90
CA VAL A 30 9.06 -36.01 -7.22
C VAL A 30 10.34 -36.63 -7.76
N LEU A 31 11.32 -36.89 -6.90
CA LEU A 31 12.57 -37.54 -7.31
C LEU A 31 12.40 -38.99 -7.77
N ASN A 32 11.39 -39.68 -7.26
CA ASN A 32 11.10 -41.08 -7.58
C ASN A 32 10.10 -41.25 -8.74
N LEU A 33 9.69 -40.17 -9.40
CA LEU A 33 8.84 -40.25 -10.60
C LEU A 33 9.63 -40.81 -11.79
N GLU A 34 8.95 -41.60 -12.61
CA GLU A 34 9.49 -42.02 -13.91
C GLU A 34 9.63 -40.81 -14.84
N HIS A 35 10.58 -40.88 -15.79
CA HIS A 35 10.88 -39.75 -16.67
C HIS A 35 9.66 -39.24 -17.48
N SER A 36 8.77 -40.15 -17.91
CA SER A 36 7.54 -39.79 -18.61
C SER A 36 6.53 -39.11 -17.70
N GLU A 37 6.33 -39.62 -16.48
CA GLU A 37 5.39 -39.05 -15.50
C GLU A 37 5.82 -37.63 -15.08
N LEU A 38 7.12 -37.44 -14.85
CA LEU A 38 7.69 -36.13 -14.55
C LEU A 38 7.44 -35.12 -15.69
N ALA A 39 7.66 -35.53 -16.93
CA ALA A 39 7.50 -34.66 -18.10
C ALA A 39 6.03 -34.27 -18.32
N GLU A 40 5.11 -35.24 -18.26
CA GLU A 40 3.67 -35.00 -18.42
C GLU A 40 3.13 -34.06 -17.33
N GLU A 41 3.52 -34.28 -16.07
CA GLU A 41 3.05 -33.46 -14.97
C GLU A 41 3.62 -32.04 -15.02
N LEU A 42 4.88 -31.88 -15.40
CA LEU A 42 5.49 -30.56 -15.57
C LEU A 42 4.82 -29.77 -16.71
N GLU A 43 4.55 -30.41 -17.85
CA GLU A 43 3.83 -29.79 -18.97
C GLU A 43 2.44 -29.33 -18.53
N ARG A 44 1.70 -30.17 -17.79
CA ARG A 44 0.39 -29.84 -17.25
C ARG A 44 0.44 -28.62 -16.32
N VAL A 45 1.40 -28.57 -15.41
CA VAL A 45 1.59 -27.46 -14.47
C VAL A 45 1.92 -26.17 -15.23
N VAL A 46 2.91 -26.18 -16.11
CA VAL A 46 3.31 -25.00 -16.90
C VAL A 46 2.14 -24.51 -17.75
N ALA A 47 1.47 -25.38 -18.49
CA ALA A 47 0.30 -25.02 -19.31
C ALA A 47 -0.82 -24.37 -18.49
N SER A 48 -1.06 -24.83 -17.26
CA SER A 48 -2.10 -24.27 -16.39
C SER A 48 -1.78 -22.86 -15.89
N LEU A 49 -0.50 -22.50 -15.80
CA LEU A 49 -0.01 -21.22 -15.26
C LEU A 49 0.30 -20.19 -16.37
N SER A 50 0.69 -20.63 -17.57
CA SER A 50 1.21 -19.78 -18.67
C SER A 50 0.27 -18.68 -19.13
N ASN A 51 -1.03 -18.82 -18.94
CA ASN A 51 -2.00 -17.78 -19.29
C ASN A 51 -2.04 -16.63 -18.27
N ARG A 52 -1.63 -16.87 -17.02
CA ARG A 52 -1.81 -15.94 -15.89
C ARG A 52 -0.50 -15.41 -15.31
N HIS A 53 0.61 -16.10 -15.54
CA HIS A 53 1.90 -15.77 -14.93
C HIS A 53 2.99 -15.68 -15.99
N ARG A 54 3.95 -14.78 -15.78
CA ARG A 54 5.14 -14.64 -16.63
C ARG A 54 6.31 -15.41 -16.03
N ASN A 55 7.25 -15.83 -16.89
CA ASN A 55 8.53 -16.44 -16.50
C ASN A 55 8.39 -17.59 -15.47
N ILE A 56 7.40 -18.46 -15.69
CA ILE A 56 7.02 -19.51 -14.74
C ILE A 56 8.19 -20.44 -14.43
N GLU A 57 8.94 -20.85 -15.45
CA GLU A 57 10.10 -21.73 -15.28
C GLU A 57 11.14 -21.10 -14.33
N ASP A 58 11.56 -19.86 -14.59
CA ASP A 58 12.51 -19.14 -13.74
C ASP A 58 11.99 -18.96 -12.31
N MET A 59 10.70 -18.68 -12.15
CA MET A 59 10.05 -18.53 -10.84
C MET A 59 10.02 -19.87 -10.07
N LEU A 60 9.64 -20.97 -10.73
CA LEU A 60 9.62 -22.31 -10.14
C LEU A 60 11.02 -22.77 -9.75
N LEU A 61 12.01 -22.55 -10.63
CA LEU A 61 13.40 -22.88 -10.36
C LEU A 61 13.97 -22.07 -9.19
N ARG A 62 13.64 -20.78 -9.10
CA ARG A 62 13.99 -19.93 -7.96
C ARG A 62 13.41 -20.49 -6.66
N ARG A 63 12.13 -20.87 -6.67
CA ARG A 63 11.48 -21.46 -5.49
C ARG A 63 12.16 -22.75 -5.05
N TYR A 64 12.55 -23.60 -5.99
CA TYR A 64 13.35 -24.79 -5.68
C TYR A 64 14.64 -24.45 -4.94
N HIS A 65 15.40 -23.46 -5.42
CA HIS A 65 16.64 -23.04 -4.76
C HIS A 65 16.43 -22.45 -3.36
N GLU A 66 15.30 -21.81 -3.10
CA GLU A 66 14.96 -21.31 -1.76
C GLU A 66 14.69 -22.43 -0.75
N VAL A 67 14.04 -23.53 -1.17
CA VAL A 67 13.70 -24.64 -0.28
C VAL A 67 14.82 -25.68 -0.16
N ASN A 68 15.66 -25.82 -1.20
CA ASN A 68 16.74 -26.79 -1.24
C ASN A 68 17.84 -26.48 -0.22
N GLY A 69 18.13 -27.42 0.68
CA GLY A 69 19.10 -27.26 1.76
C GLY A 69 18.60 -26.49 2.98
N GLN A 70 17.48 -25.77 2.87
CA GLN A 70 16.82 -25.12 4.01
C GLN A 70 15.68 -25.96 4.59
N MET A 71 14.87 -26.57 3.72
CA MET A 71 13.66 -27.32 4.08
C MET A 71 13.68 -28.75 3.58
N ILE A 72 14.36 -28.99 2.46
CA ILE A 72 14.56 -30.32 1.88
C ILE A 72 16.04 -30.65 1.82
N ASP A 73 16.38 -31.93 1.79
CA ASP A 73 17.77 -32.37 1.75
C ASP A 73 18.50 -31.80 0.51
N PRO A 74 19.67 -31.14 0.67
CA PRO A 74 20.39 -30.58 -0.45
C PRO A 74 20.89 -31.69 -1.39
N ARG A 75 20.40 -31.70 -2.64
CA ARG A 75 20.78 -32.70 -3.66
C ARG A 75 20.87 -32.10 -5.05
N ALA A 76 21.64 -32.75 -5.93
CA ALA A 76 21.64 -32.45 -7.35
C ALA A 76 20.45 -33.15 -8.02
N VAL A 77 19.65 -32.42 -8.77
CA VAL A 77 18.43 -32.90 -9.43
C VAL A 77 18.44 -32.44 -10.89
N SER A 78 17.65 -33.08 -11.75
CA SER A 78 17.47 -32.59 -13.12
C SER A 78 16.70 -31.28 -13.13
N THR A 79 16.86 -30.48 -14.19
CA THR A 79 16.11 -29.21 -14.35
C THR A 79 14.59 -29.41 -14.25
N ALA A 80 14.05 -30.49 -14.83
CA ALA A 80 12.62 -30.80 -14.75
C ALA A 80 12.16 -31.12 -13.32
N GLN A 81 12.98 -31.89 -12.56
CA GLN A 81 12.71 -32.16 -11.14
C GLN A 81 12.75 -30.87 -10.31
N ALA A 82 13.72 -29.99 -10.54
CA ALA A 82 13.80 -28.71 -9.85
C ALA A 82 12.54 -27.87 -10.07
N HIS A 83 12.07 -27.73 -11.32
CA HIS A 83 10.83 -27.01 -11.62
C HIS A 83 9.61 -27.61 -10.92
N LEU A 84 9.42 -28.95 -11.02
CA LEU A 84 8.25 -29.58 -10.42
C LEU A 84 8.30 -29.55 -8.88
N ILE A 85 9.46 -29.73 -8.26
CA ILE A 85 9.63 -29.52 -6.81
C ILE A 85 9.24 -28.08 -6.47
N GLY A 86 9.79 -27.09 -7.17
CA GLY A 86 9.44 -25.68 -6.98
C GLY A 86 7.93 -25.43 -7.04
N ALA A 87 7.22 -26.08 -7.96
CA ALA A 87 5.77 -25.94 -8.11
C ALA A 87 4.99 -26.43 -6.90
N TYR A 88 5.40 -27.54 -6.27
CA TYR A 88 4.76 -28.03 -5.05
C TYR A 88 4.99 -27.14 -3.81
N PHE A 89 5.97 -26.25 -3.86
CA PHE A 89 6.24 -25.24 -2.83
C PHE A 89 5.72 -23.84 -3.22
N CYS A 90 4.77 -23.80 -4.15
CA CYS A 90 4.06 -22.62 -4.60
C CYS A 90 2.55 -22.81 -4.46
N GLU A 91 1.82 -21.70 -4.31
CA GLU A 91 0.34 -21.68 -4.41
C GLU A 91 -0.10 -20.48 -5.27
N GLU A 92 -1.17 -20.64 -6.05
CA GLU A 92 -1.87 -19.51 -6.68
C GLU A 92 -2.74 -18.82 -5.63
N TYR A 93 -2.67 -17.49 -5.58
CA TYR A 93 -3.36 -16.66 -4.61
C TYR A 93 -4.16 -15.54 -5.27
N SER A 94 -5.43 -15.40 -4.90
CA SER A 94 -6.30 -14.33 -5.39
C SER A 94 -6.21 -13.11 -4.47
N PHE A 95 -5.41 -12.11 -4.88
CA PHE A 95 -5.05 -10.95 -4.05
C PHE A 95 -6.05 -9.78 -4.05
N GLU A 96 -7.01 -9.80 -4.98
CA GLU A 96 -8.09 -8.80 -5.09
C GLU A 96 -9.46 -9.47 -4.93
N ALA A 97 -9.52 -10.65 -4.30
CA ALA A 97 -10.73 -11.46 -4.26
C ALA A 97 -11.86 -10.85 -3.44
N ALA A 98 -11.53 -10.15 -2.34
CA ALA A 98 -12.52 -9.61 -1.42
C ALA A 98 -12.82 -8.13 -1.70
N ALA A 99 -11.79 -7.29 -1.82
CA ALA A 99 -11.99 -5.85 -1.96
C ALA A 99 -10.74 -5.11 -2.50
N LEU A 100 -10.97 -3.93 -3.10
CA LEU A 100 -9.97 -2.98 -3.58
C LEU A 100 -10.30 -1.55 -3.12
N PHE A 101 -9.60 -1.07 -2.10
CA PHE A 101 -10.00 0.13 -1.38
C PHE A 101 -8.80 0.88 -0.79
N ASN A 102 -9.05 1.88 0.05
CA ASN A 102 -8.08 2.78 0.69
C ASN A 102 -7.05 3.37 -0.29
N PRO A 103 -7.51 4.05 -1.36
CA PRO A 103 -6.66 4.52 -2.43
C PRO A 103 -5.72 5.65 -2.02
N SER A 104 -4.50 5.63 -2.54
CA SER A 104 -3.59 6.77 -2.58
C SER A 104 -3.18 7.04 -4.02
N ILE A 105 -2.89 8.29 -4.36
CA ILE A 105 -2.64 8.72 -5.74
C ILE A 105 -1.44 9.67 -5.81
N VAL A 106 -0.60 9.48 -6.82
CA VAL A 106 0.54 10.35 -7.15
C VAL A 106 0.65 10.55 -8.66
N ALA A 107 1.28 11.65 -9.08
CA ALA A 107 1.60 11.85 -10.49
C ALA A 107 2.58 10.77 -10.98
N HIS A 108 2.26 10.15 -12.13
CA HIS A 108 3.13 9.18 -12.77
C HIS A 108 4.48 9.85 -13.17
N PRO A 109 5.64 9.20 -13.00
CA PRO A 109 6.92 9.83 -13.36
C PRO A 109 7.05 10.13 -14.85
N ASP A 110 6.48 9.26 -15.69
CA ASP A 110 6.34 9.49 -17.13
C ASP A 110 5.05 10.25 -17.46
N GLN A 111 5.19 11.49 -17.92
CA GLN A 111 4.12 12.35 -18.44
C GLN A 111 4.22 12.58 -19.96
N ARG A 112 5.02 11.80 -20.69
CA ARG A 112 5.14 11.94 -22.15
C ARG A 112 3.81 11.58 -22.82
N ASN A 113 3.51 12.30 -23.91
CA ASN A 113 2.27 12.16 -24.68
C ASN A 113 0.99 12.42 -23.86
N VAL A 114 1.10 13.12 -22.73
CA VAL A 114 -0.04 13.60 -21.96
C VAL A 114 -0.44 14.98 -22.49
N ALA A 115 -1.72 15.20 -22.76
CA ALA A 115 -2.22 16.48 -23.25
C ALA A 115 -1.97 17.59 -22.22
N LYS A 116 -1.78 18.83 -22.68
CA LYS A 116 -1.58 19.98 -21.79
C LYS A 116 -2.75 20.11 -20.81
N GLY A 117 -2.44 20.23 -19.52
CA GLY A 117 -3.44 20.32 -18.45
C GLY A 117 -4.03 18.98 -18.01
N ALA A 118 -3.69 17.87 -18.67
CA ALA A 118 -3.96 16.53 -18.17
C ALA A 118 -2.77 16.03 -17.34
N VAL A 119 -3.04 15.04 -16.48
CA VAL A 119 -2.01 14.35 -15.67
C VAL A 119 -2.23 12.86 -15.74
N ARG A 120 -1.17 12.11 -16.07
CA ARG A 120 -1.13 10.66 -15.86
C ARG A 120 -0.84 10.39 -14.39
N PHE A 121 -1.55 9.47 -13.77
CA PHE A 121 -1.36 9.16 -12.35
C PHE A 121 -1.10 7.68 -12.11
N ILE A 122 -0.57 7.41 -10.92
CA ILE A 122 -0.48 6.09 -10.31
C ILE A 122 -1.42 6.10 -9.10
N LEU A 123 -2.26 5.08 -9.02
CA LEU A 123 -3.17 4.83 -7.92
C LEU A 123 -2.71 3.56 -7.21
N SER A 124 -2.32 3.66 -5.94
CA SER A 124 -2.11 2.50 -5.09
C SER A 124 -3.40 2.14 -4.36
N LEU A 125 -3.71 0.85 -4.28
CA LEU A 125 -4.91 0.32 -3.63
C LEU A 125 -4.49 -0.74 -2.60
N ARG A 126 -5.27 -0.84 -1.52
CA ARG A 126 -5.25 -1.99 -0.63
C ARG A 126 -6.05 -3.10 -1.27
N GLY A 127 -5.38 -4.19 -1.63
CA GLY A 127 -6.00 -5.43 -2.05
C GLY A 127 -6.21 -6.35 -0.86
N VAL A 128 -7.41 -6.89 -0.69
CA VAL A 128 -7.69 -7.95 0.28
C VAL A 128 -7.97 -9.23 -0.48
N GLY A 129 -7.09 -10.20 -0.28
CA GLY A 129 -7.19 -11.51 -0.92
C GLY A 129 -7.79 -12.60 -0.04
N GLU A 130 -7.68 -13.84 -0.52
CA GLU A 130 -8.06 -15.04 0.24
C GLU A 130 -7.37 -15.08 1.62
N GLY A 131 -8.10 -15.46 2.67
CA GLY A 131 -7.58 -15.42 4.04
C GLY A 131 -7.41 -14.00 4.63
N HIS A 132 -7.99 -12.97 4.00
CA HIS A 132 -8.04 -11.58 4.46
C HIS A 132 -6.67 -10.89 4.62
N VAL A 133 -5.64 -11.40 3.96
CA VAL A 133 -4.31 -10.79 4.00
C VAL A 133 -4.28 -9.59 3.04
N SER A 134 -3.86 -8.44 3.56
CA SER A 134 -3.79 -7.18 2.82
C SER A 134 -2.46 -7.03 2.07
N SER A 135 -2.55 -6.58 0.82
CA SER A 135 -1.43 -6.26 -0.07
C SER A 135 -1.60 -4.86 -0.66
N ILE A 136 -0.54 -4.34 -1.28
CA ILE A 136 -0.61 -3.12 -2.09
C ILE A 136 -0.61 -3.53 -3.57
N THR A 137 -1.57 -3.01 -4.32
CA THR A 137 -1.66 -3.15 -5.78
C THR A 137 -1.65 -1.78 -6.43
N PHE A 138 -1.38 -1.72 -7.73
CA PHE A 138 -1.32 -0.46 -8.46
C PHE A 138 -2.29 -0.45 -9.65
N ARG A 139 -2.76 0.73 -9.99
CA ARG A 139 -3.43 1.07 -11.25
C ARG A 139 -2.80 2.34 -11.81
N THR A 140 -2.91 2.53 -13.12
CA THR A 140 -2.58 3.79 -13.78
C THR A 140 -3.83 4.39 -14.39
N GLY A 141 -3.77 5.67 -14.71
CA GLY A 141 -4.86 6.33 -15.39
C GLY A 141 -4.50 7.75 -15.80
N LEU A 142 -5.50 8.44 -16.34
CA LEU A 142 -5.40 9.79 -16.82
C LEU A 142 -6.51 10.64 -16.21
N CYS A 143 -6.16 11.84 -15.75
CA CYS A 143 -7.14 12.90 -15.49
C CYS A 143 -6.95 14.00 -16.54
N THR A 144 -8.01 14.36 -17.25
CA THR A 144 -7.98 15.48 -18.20
C THR A 144 -8.00 16.82 -17.47
N GLY A 145 -7.69 17.91 -18.18
CA GLY A 145 -7.82 19.27 -17.63
C GLY A 145 -9.26 19.68 -17.31
N GLU A 146 -10.24 18.97 -17.87
CA GLU A 146 -11.67 19.15 -17.58
C GLU A 146 -12.13 18.33 -16.36
N GLY A 147 -11.22 17.58 -15.73
CA GLY A 147 -11.54 16.75 -14.56
C GLY A 147 -12.17 15.40 -14.90
N ILE A 148 -12.06 14.92 -16.14
CA ILE A 148 -12.51 13.57 -16.49
C ILE A 148 -11.40 12.59 -16.11
N VAL A 149 -11.74 11.61 -15.27
CA VAL A 149 -10.81 10.59 -14.77
C VAL A 149 -11.11 9.25 -15.46
N SER A 150 -10.06 8.63 -16.02
CA SER A 150 -10.12 7.28 -16.58
C SER A 150 -9.02 6.41 -15.98
N ILE A 151 -9.36 5.17 -15.64
CA ILE A 151 -8.43 4.16 -15.15
C ILE A 151 -8.07 3.23 -16.32
N ASP A 152 -6.78 2.95 -16.49
CA ASP A 152 -6.31 2.03 -17.51
C ASP A 152 -6.72 0.58 -17.16
N PRO A 153 -7.01 -0.27 -18.16
CA PRO A 153 -7.28 -1.67 -17.91
C PRO A 153 -6.12 -2.34 -17.14
N ALA A 154 -6.47 -3.13 -16.12
CA ALA A 154 -5.49 -3.92 -15.40
C ALA A 154 -4.96 -5.06 -16.28
N SER A 155 -3.68 -5.42 -16.12
CA SER A 155 -3.14 -6.62 -16.73
C SER A 155 -3.86 -7.87 -16.23
N LEU A 156 -3.99 -8.87 -17.10
CA LEU A 156 -4.51 -10.18 -16.73
C LEU A 156 -3.47 -11.04 -15.99
N GLN A 157 -2.24 -10.53 -15.91
CA GLN A 157 -1.11 -11.21 -15.29
C GLN A 157 -0.67 -10.47 -14.03
N ALA A 158 -0.03 -11.20 -13.12
CA ALA A 158 0.65 -10.63 -11.97
C ALA A 158 2.03 -11.25 -11.83
N ILE A 159 2.93 -10.52 -11.19
CA ILE A 159 4.26 -11.00 -10.85
C ILE A 159 4.49 -10.97 -9.35
N SER A 160 5.31 -11.91 -8.88
CA SER A 160 5.86 -11.86 -7.53
C SER A 160 7.25 -11.23 -7.58
N PRO A 161 7.51 -10.19 -6.76
CA PRO A 161 8.81 -9.54 -6.75
C PRO A 161 9.91 -10.50 -6.29
N ARG A 162 11.13 -10.31 -6.82
CA ARG A 162 12.31 -10.86 -6.16
C ARG A 162 12.59 -10.03 -4.90
N ILE A 163 12.75 -10.71 -3.78
CA ILE A 163 12.97 -10.09 -2.48
C ILE A 163 14.45 -10.20 -2.10
N GLU A 164 15.03 -9.10 -1.64
CA GLU A 164 16.38 -9.03 -1.09
C GLU A 164 16.35 -8.32 0.27
N ASN A 165 17.16 -8.76 1.22
CA ASN A 165 17.33 -8.02 2.47
C ASN A 165 18.11 -6.73 2.20
N MET A 166 17.71 -5.63 2.85
CA MET A 166 18.50 -4.41 2.73
C MET A 166 19.81 -4.51 3.54
N PRO A 167 20.94 -4.05 3.00
CA PRO A 167 22.19 -3.98 3.75
C PRO A 167 22.08 -3.05 4.95
N GLY A 168 22.65 -3.46 6.09
CA GLY A 168 22.73 -2.61 7.30
C GLY A 168 21.47 -2.57 8.17
N GLY A 169 20.42 -3.29 7.80
CA GLY A 169 19.25 -3.45 8.66
C GLY A 169 19.50 -4.33 9.88
N ALA A 170 18.60 -4.25 10.88
CA ALA A 170 18.75 -4.98 12.14
C ALA A 170 18.59 -6.50 11.93
N PRO A 171 19.30 -7.35 12.69
CA PRO A 171 19.07 -8.79 12.69
C PRO A 171 17.59 -9.11 12.99
N GLY A 172 16.90 -9.74 12.04
CA GLY A 172 15.47 -10.09 12.14
C GLY A 172 14.48 -9.00 11.68
N ASP A 173 14.96 -7.80 11.39
CA ASP A 173 14.17 -6.71 10.83
C ASP A 173 14.99 -5.85 9.84
N PRO A 174 15.53 -6.48 8.77
CA PRO A 174 16.55 -5.83 7.95
C PRO A 174 16.02 -4.73 7.02
N GLY A 175 14.69 -4.58 6.90
CA GLY A 175 14.09 -3.97 5.72
C GLY A 175 14.32 -4.85 4.47
N VAL A 176 13.49 -4.64 3.46
CA VAL A 176 13.54 -5.46 2.23
C VAL A 176 13.48 -4.61 0.98
N ARG A 177 14.15 -5.08 -0.07
CA ARG A 177 14.07 -4.55 -1.43
C ARG A 177 13.31 -5.52 -2.31
N LEU A 178 12.31 -5.00 -3.02
CA LEU A 178 11.49 -5.73 -3.97
C LEU A 178 11.90 -5.32 -5.38
N LEU A 179 12.27 -6.30 -6.21
CA LEU A 179 12.66 -6.11 -7.60
C LEU A 179 11.57 -6.67 -8.51
N CYS A 180 10.95 -5.78 -9.29
CA CYS A 180 9.82 -6.02 -10.18
C CYS A 180 10.19 -5.80 -11.65
N LYS A 181 11.47 -5.95 -12.02
CA LYS A 181 11.99 -5.63 -13.38
C LYS A 181 11.34 -6.41 -14.51
N GLU A 182 10.73 -7.54 -14.20
CA GLU A 182 10.03 -8.41 -15.15
C GLU A 182 8.61 -7.89 -15.48
N SER A 183 8.12 -6.89 -14.75
CA SER A 183 6.79 -6.30 -14.93
C SER A 183 6.71 -5.47 -16.20
N GLN A 184 5.65 -5.67 -17.01
CA GLN A 184 5.40 -4.86 -18.20
C GLN A 184 4.42 -3.70 -17.92
N SER A 185 3.64 -3.82 -16.86
CA SER A 185 2.70 -2.79 -16.38
C SER A 185 2.77 -2.70 -14.86
N LEU A 186 2.55 -1.52 -14.28
CA LEU A 186 2.46 -1.37 -12.82
C LEU A 186 1.33 -2.22 -12.23
N SER A 187 0.26 -2.46 -13.00
CA SER A 187 -0.87 -3.28 -12.54
C SER A 187 -0.54 -4.76 -12.33
N GLU A 188 0.60 -5.24 -12.85
CA GLU A 188 1.08 -6.61 -12.61
C GLU A 188 1.79 -6.72 -11.24
N ILE A 189 2.18 -5.59 -10.62
CA ILE A 189 2.96 -5.57 -9.38
C ILE A 189 2.02 -5.67 -8.18
N VAL A 190 2.30 -6.67 -7.34
CA VAL A 190 1.65 -6.84 -6.04
C VAL A 190 2.70 -6.87 -4.95
N ILE A 191 2.59 -5.97 -3.97
CA ILE A 191 3.48 -5.94 -2.80
C ILE A 191 2.77 -6.66 -1.66
N PHE A 192 3.29 -7.84 -1.32
CA PHE A 192 2.80 -8.66 -0.21
C PHE A 192 3.60 -8.44 1.07
N PRO A 193 2.99 -8.79 2.23
CA PRO A 193 3.73 -9.11 3.44
C PRO A 193 4.97 -9.94 3.18
N THR A 194 6.13 -9.35 3.48
CA THR A 194 7.43 -9.97 3.25
C THR A 194 8.15 -10.23 4.56
N THR A 195 8.00 -9.35 5.55
CA THR A 195 8.65 -9.47 6.85
C THR A 195 7.70 -10.06 7.89
N PHE A 196 8.25 -10.58 8.99
CA PHE A 196 7.46 -11.06 10.13
C PHE A 196 6.48 -10.00 10.66
N ARG A 197 6.90 -8.73 10.64
CA ARG A 197 6.10 -7.59 11.11
C ARG A 197 4.93 -7.25 10.20
N GLN A 198 4.94 -7.75 8.97
CA GLN A 198 3.87 -7.55 7.98
C GLN A 198 2.98 -8.78 7.84
N ARG A 199 3.25 -9.91 8.52
CA ARG A 199 2.70 -11.24 8.21
C ARG A 199 1.16 -11.36 8.13
N HIS A 200 0.42 -10.41 8.71
CA HIS A 200 -1.04 -10.33 8.61
C HIS A 200 -1.57 -9.19 7.70
N GLY A 201 -0.71 -8.33 7.19
CA GLY A 201 -1.08 -7.35 6.18
C GLY A 201 -0.12 -6.17 6.06
N ILE A 202 -0.14 -5.59 4.87
CA ILE A 202 0.36 -4.25 4.58
C ILE A 202 -0.85 -3.38 4.23
N GLU A 203 -1.03 -2.27 4.94
CA GLU A 203 -2.28 -1.50 4.89
C GLU A 203 -2.08 0.00 4.65
N ASP A 204 -3.04 0.60 3.94
CA ASP A 204 -3.27 2.04 3.86
C ASP A 204 -2.02 2.87 3.47
N LEU A 205 -1.40 2.51 2.34
CA LEU A 205 -0.25 3.22 1.79
C LEU A 205 -0.61 4.68 1.45
N ARG A 206 0.13 5.64 2.00
CA ARG A 206 0.00 7.08 1.75
C ARG A 206 1.20 7.57 0.97
N MET A 207 1.07 7.59 -0.36
CA MET A 207 2.17 7.97 -1.25
C MET A 207 2.29 9.48 -1.42
N VAL A 208 3.52 9.93 -1.63
CA VAL A 208 3.86 11.30 -1.99
C VAL A 208 5.03 11.32 -2.97
N ARG A 209 4.96 12.21 -3.96
CA ARG A 209 6.13 12.58 -4.76
C ARG A 209 6.92 13.61 -3.96
N PHE A 210 7.92 13.14 -3.23
CA PHE A 210 8.83 13.96 -2.46
C PHE A 210 9.90 14.58 -3.37
N VAL A 211 10.17 15.88 -3.21
CA VAL A 211 11.20 16.59 -3.97
C VAL A 211 12.26 17.10 -2.98
N ASP A 212 13.51 16.71 -3.18
CA ASP A 212 14.63 17.19 -2.37
C ASP A 212 15.04 18.63 -2.74
N GLU A 213 16.04 19.17 -2.03
CA GLU A 213 16.51 20.55 -2.21
C GLU A 213 17.18 20.76 -3.59
N GLU A 214 17.70 19.68 -4.18
CA GLU A 214 18.27 19.63 -5.52
C GLU A 214 17.22 19.46 -6.63
N GLY A 215 15.94 19.26 -6.28
CA GLY A 215 14.84 19.10 -7.23
C GLY A 215 14.64 17.67 -7.73
N ASN A 216 15.32 16.68 -7.16
CA ASN A 216 15.17 15.27 -7.56
C ASN A 216 13.91 14.67 -6.92
N PRO A 217 13.03 14.06 -7.73
CA PRO A 217 11.85 13.39 -7.20
C PRO A 217 12.18 11.99 -6.67
N THR A 218 11.65 11.68 -5.50
CA THR A 218 11.54 10.31 -4.97
C THR A 218 10.09 10.06 -4.57
N TYR A 219 9.57 8.88 -4.87
CA TYR A 219 8.24 8.48 -4.40
C TYR A 219 8.40 7.78 -3.05
N LEU A 220 7.83 8.38 -2.02
CA LEU A 220 7.82 7.87 -0.66
C LEU A 220 6.38 7.52 -0.29
N GLY A 221 6.19 6.55 0.58
CA GLY A 221 4.86 6.29 1.13
C GLY A 221 4.91 5.55 2.45
N THR A 222 4.15 6.04 3.41
CA THR A 222 4.01 5.41 4.72
C THR A 222 2.83 4.44 4.68
N TYR A 223 2.99 3.28 5.31
CA TYR A 223 1.94 2.27 5.43
C TYR A 223 1.97 1.62 6.80
N THR A 224 0.91 0.90 7.14
CA THR A 224 0.84 0.13 8.40
C THR A 224 1.25 -1.31 8.14
N ALA A 225 2.28 -1.79 8.82
CA ALA A 225 2.63 -3.20 8.87
C ALA A 225 1.89 -3.85 10.05
N PHE A 226 1.14 -4.93 9.78
CA PHE A 226 0.39 -5.66 10.80
C PHE A 226 0.94 -7.07 10.98
N SER A 227 1.35 -7.38 12.21
CA SER A 227 1.91 -8.68 12.57
C SER A 227 0.87 -9.67 13.11
N GLY A 228 -0.39 -9.25 13.30
CA GLY A 228 -1.43 -10.02 13.99
C GLY A 228 -1.60 -9.62 15.45
N GLU A 229 -0.53 -9.15 16.08
CA GLU A 229 -0.48 -8.74 17.48
C GLU A 229 -0.16 -7.24 17.61
N ASP A 230 0.91 -6.81 16.94
CA ASP A 230 1.37 -5.42 16.91
C ASP A 230 1.18 -4.78 15.53
N ILE A 231 1.06 -3.45 15.53
CA ILE A 231 1.17 -2.58 14.34
C ILE A 231 2.36 -1.64 14.46
N ARG A 232 2.87 -1.20 13.31
CA ARG A 232 3.77 -0.05 13.21
C ARG A 232 3.67 0.61 11.85
N SER A 233 4.17 1.84 11.74
CA SER A 233 4.38 2.50 10.46
C SER A 233 5.72 2.08 9.85
N GLU A 234 5.71 1.85 8.53
CA GLU A 234 6.90 1.59 7.73
C GLU A 234 6.90 2.50 6.49
N LEU A 235 8.05 2.61 5.84
CA LEU A 235 8.28 3.47 4.68
C LEU A 235 8.55 2.63 3.44
N LEU A 236 7.74 2.84 2.41
CA LEU A 236 7.99 2.44 1.04
C LEU A 236 8.72 3.57 0.31
N ARG A 237 9.78 3.23 -0.42
CA ARG A 237 10.53 4.16 -1.28
C ARG A 237 10.73 3.57 -2.67
N THR A 238 10.56 4.40 -3.70
CA THR A 238 10.90 4.07 -5.09
C THR A 238 11.21 5.32 -5.91
N THR A 239 12.00 5.17 -6.98
CA THR A 239 12.25 6.22 -7.97
C THR A 239 11.74 5.86 -9.36
N ASP A 240 11.41 4.58 -9.59
CA ASP A 240 11.13 4.00 -10.91
C ASP A 240 9.87 3.13 -10.97
N PHE A 241 9.23 2.83 -9.82
CA PHE A 241 8.14 1.85 -9.71
C PHE A 241 8.48 0.44 -10.24
N GLN A 242 9.77 0.11 -10.33
CA GLN A 242 10.28 -1.22 -10.64
C GLN A 242 11.07 -1.80 -9.48
N THR A 243 11.64 -0.93 -8.63
CA THR A 243 12.34 -1.29 -7.41
C THR A 243 11.67 -0.59 -6.23
N PHE A 244 11.31 -1.33 -5.20
CA PHE A 244 10.70 -0.78 -3.98
C PHE A 244 11.55 -1.15 -2.76
N GLU A 245 11.85 -0.17 -1.91
CA GLU A 245 12.51 -0.39 -0.62
C GLU A 245 11.47 -0.23 0.49
N LEU A 246 11.34 -1.24 1.34
CA LEU A 246 10.44 -1.27 2.49
C LEU A 246 11.29 -1.25 3.77
N THR A 247 11.20 -0.16 4.53
CA THR A 247 12.05 0.08 5.70
C THR A 247 11.20 0.39 6.92
N PRO A 248 11.49 -0.20 8.10
CA PRO A 248 10.80 0.19 9.33
C PRO A 248 11.05 1.66 9.68
N LEU A 249 10.03 2.31 10.21
CA LEU A 249 10.20 3.57 10.93
C LEU A 249 10.46 3.28 12.41
N HIS A 250 11.21 4.17 13.05
CA HIS A 250 11.64 4.08 14.43
C HIS A 250 11.17 5.29 15.24
N GLY A 251 11.27 5.16 16.56
CA GLY A 251 10.88 6.20 17.50
C GLY A 251 9.42 6.09 17.97
N PRO A 252 9.06 6.85 19.01
CA PRO A 252 7.76 6.75 19.67
C PRO A 252 6.58 7.11 18.76
N ALA A 253 6.77 7.88 17.69
CA ALA A 253 5.69 8.20 16.75
C ALA A 253 5.40 7.08 15.74
N ALA A 254 6.36 6.19 15.49
CA ALA A 254 6.26 5.15 14.48
C ALA A 254 5.45 3.91 14.91
N VAL A 255 5.04 3.83 16.19
CA VAL A 255 4.33 2.65 16.74
C VAL A 255 2.83 2.62 16.38
N ASN A 256 2.30 3.70 15.81
CA ASN A 256 0.89 3.80 15.40
C ASN A 256 0.76 3.78 13.87
N LYS A 257 -0.45 4.04 13.38
CA LYS A 257 -0.79 4.12 11.96
C LYS A 257 -1.11 5.55 11.51
N GLY A 258 -1.12 5.74 10.20
CA GLY A 258 -1.59 6.98 9.59
C GLY A 258 -0.60 8.13 9.70
N MET A 259 0.71 7.85 9.58
CA MET A 259 1.70 8.87 9.30
C MET A 259 1.60 9.31 7.84
N ALA A 260 1.84 10.57 7.51
CA ALA A 260 1.84 11.09 6.14
C ALA A 260 2.88 12.19 5.95
N LEU A 261 3.81 12.00 5.01
CA LEU A 261 4.94 12.88 4.77
C LEU A 261 4.57 14.09 3.91
N PHE A 262 5.08 15.27 4.26
CA PHE A 262 5.00 16.46 3.40
C PHE A 262 5.85 16.25 2.12
N PRO A 263 5.49 16.86 0.98
CA PRO A 263 6.13 16.60 -0.31
C PRO A 263 7.54 17.20 -0.45
N ARG A 264 8.04 17.90 0.57
CA ARG A 264 9.40 18.44 0.67
C ARG A 264 9.73 18.75 2.11
N ARG A 265 11.00 19.06 2.39
CA ARG A 265 11.41 19.61 3.68
C ARG A 265 10.79 20.99 3.94
N ILE A 266 10.60 21.30 5.22
CA ILE A 266 10.20 22.63 5.72
C ILE A 266 11.25 23.03 6.74
N ASP A 267 11.90 24.17 6.53
CA ASP A 267 13.02 24.66 7.35
C ASP A 267 14.15 23.61 7.52
N GLY A 268 14.49 22.92 6.43
CA GLY A 268 15.56 21.90 6.41
C GLY A 268 15.21 20.57 7.10
N GLN A 269 13.98 20.41 7.60
CA GLN A 269 13.55 19.18 8.29
C GLN A 269 12.50 18.41 7.49
N TYR A 270 12.49 17.09 7.64
CA TYR A 270 11.35 16.28 7.22
C TYR A 270 10.17 16.54 8.14
N VAL A 271 8.97 16.59 7.57
CA VAL A 271 7.73 16.85 8.33
C VAL A 271 6.70 15.79 7.97
N MET A 272 6.04 15.22 8.99
CA MET A 272 4.91 14.31 8.83
C MET A 272 3.71 14.80 9.64
N LEU A 273 2.51 14.49 9.17
CA LEU A 273 1.32 14.41 10.02
C LEU A 273 1.18 12.99 10.56
N GLY A 274 0.76 12.84 11.81
CA GLY A 274 0.52 11.53 12.43
C GLY A 274 -0.54 11.57 13.51
N ARG A 275 -0.85 10.41 14.10
CA ARG A 275 -1.79 10.28 15.23
C ARG A 275 -1.14 9.52 16.37
N LEU A 276 -0.71 10.26 17.39
CA LEU A 276 0.04 9.71 18.53
C LEU A 276 -0.87 9.21 19.66
N ASP A 277 -2.04 9.83 19.84
CA ASP A 277 -2.93 9.61 20.98
C ASP A 277 -4.29 9.02 20.57
N HIS A 278 -4.33 8.29 19.45
CA HIS A 278 -5.53 7.67 18.86
C HIS A 278 -6.68 8.61 18.48
N GLU A 279 -6.57 9.91 18.74
CA GLU A 279 -7.65 10.86 18.56
C GLU A 279 -7.25 12.07 17.72
N ASN A 280 -6.06 12.64 17.93
CA ASN A 280 -5.70 13.96 17.43
C ASN A 280 -4.68 13.87 16.27
N ILE A 281 -4.60 14.93 15.46
CA ILE A 281 -3.55 15.04 14.44
C ILE A 281 -2.39 15.85 15.01
N TRP A 282 -1.20 15.28 14.87
CA TRP A 282 0.06 15.82 15.34
C TRP A 282 0.97 16.14 14.16
N LEU A 283 1.71 17.24 14.26
CA LEU A 283 2.79 17.59 13.36
C LEU A 283 4.11 17.11 13.96
N LEU A 284 4.82 16.29 13.20
CA LEU A 284 6.08 15.65 13.57
C LEU A 284 7.20 16.24 12.72
N LYS A 285 8.36 16.49 13.32
CA LYS A 285 9.56 16.94 12.61
C LYS A 285 10.70 15.97 12.88
N SER A 286 11.54 15.73 11.87
CA SER A 286 12.75 14.93 12.00
C SER A 286 13.87 15.43 11.09
N ASN A 287 15.12 15.16 11.49
CA ASN A 287 16.31 15.43 10.70
C ASN A 287 16.63 14.29 9.72
N ASP A 288 16.01 13.13 9.90
CA ASP A 288 16.11 11.98 8.99
C ASP A 288 14.73 11.40 8.67
N LEU A 289 14.64 10.53 7.66
CA LEU A 289 13.36 9.96 7.20
C LEU A 289 12.85 8.82 8.07
N TYR A 290 13.70 8.23 8.92
CA TYR A 290 13.45 6.92 9.52
C TYR A 290 13.13 7.01 11.02
N THR A 291 13.62 8.02 11.74
CA THR A 291 13.39 8.18 13.18
C THR A 291 12.43 9.33 13.46
N TRP A 292 11.34 9.05 14.17
CA TRP A 292 10.28 10.01 14.45
C TRP A 292 9.92 10.03 15.93
N ASP A 293 10.19 11.17 16.56
CA ASP A 293 9.87 11.44 17.96
C ASP A 293 8.48 12.07 18.14
N ALA A 294 8.19 12.56 19.34
CA ALA A 294 6.95 13.26 19.64
C ALA A 294 6.76 14.51 18.75
N GLY A 295 5.51 14.93 18.61
CA GLY A 295 5.13 16.07 17.79
C GLY A 295 4.37 17.16 18.57
N ILE A 296 3.87 18.14 17.82
CA ILE A 296 2.97 19.17 18.30
C ILE A 296 1.55 18.82 17.86
N LYS A 297 0.60 18.77 18.79
CA LYS A 297 -0.81 18.58 18.44
C LYS A 297 -1.32 19.81 17.69
N ILE A 298 -1.86 19.62 16.48
CA ILE A 298 -2.34 20.74 15.64
C ILE A 298 -3.85 20.71 15.41
N LEU A 299 -4.50 19.53 15.52
CA LEU A 299 -5.95 19.40 15.37
C LEU A 299 -6.51 18.44 16.40
N SER A 300 -7.62 18.87 17.00
CA SER A 300 -8.48 18.07 17.87
C SER A 300 -9.91 18.03 17.34
N PRO A 301 -10.67 16.98 17.71
CA PRO A 301 -12.11 16.95 17.47
C PRO A 301 -12.82 18.20 18.02
N ARG A 302 -13.68 18.77 17.20
CA ARG A 302 -14.46 19.99 17.43
C ARG A 302 -15.93 19.81 17.04
N TRP A 303 -16.23 18.99 16.03
CA TRP A 303 -17.60 18.76 15.55
C TRP A 303 -18.08 17.32 15.73
N VAL A 304 -19.41 17.13 15.74
CA VAL A 304 -20.04 15.83 16.05
C VAL A 304 -19.58 14.68 15.16
N TRP A 305 -19.17 14.96 13.92
CA TRP A 305 -18.74 13.94 12.96
C TRP A 305 -17.30 13.45 13.17
N GLU A 306 -16.57 14.02 14.13
CA GLU A 306 -15.15 13.74 14.41
C GLU A 306 -14.87 13.45 15.89
N PHE A 307 -15.90 13.41 16.76
CA PHE A 307 -15.76 13.25 18.21
C PHE A 307 -15.09 11.95 18.68
N VAL A 308 -15.05 10.89 17.87
CA VAL A 308 -14.33 9.66 18.24
C VAL A 308 -12.84 9.78 17.96
N GLN A 309 -12.48 10.30 16.78
CA GLN A 309 -11.08 10.52 16.39
C GLN A 309 -10.99 11.29 15.06
N LEU A 310 -9.81 11.88 14.83
CA LEU A 310 -9.32 12.41 13.58
C LEU A 310 -8.11 11.63 13.07
N GLY A 311 -7.86 11.74 11.77
CA GLY A 311 -6.58 11.37 11.17
C GLY A 311 -6.41 12.05 9.82
N ASN A 312 -5.18 12.10 9.32
CA ASN A 312 -4.96 12.50 7.94
C ASN A 312 -5.40 11.36 7.00
N CYS A 313 -5.94 11.74 5.84
CA CYS A 313 -6.14 10.81 4.74
C CYS A 313 -4.78 10.44 4.16
N GLY A 314 -3.98 11.43 3.75
CA GLY A 314 -2.64 11.21 3.22
C GLY A 314 -1.77 12.45 3.32
N SER A 315 -0.77 12.52 2.45
CA SER A 315 0.20 13.62 2.43
C SER A 315 -0.44 14.98 2.18
N PRO A 316 -0.03 16.03 2.91
CA PRO A 316 -0.44 17.40 2.64
C PRO A 316 -0.09 17.83 1.21
N ILE A 317 -0.99 18.60 0.61
CA ILE A 317 -0.87 19.08 -0.76
C ILE A 317 -0.45 20.55 -0.73
N GLU A 318 0.70 20.82 -1.34
CA GLU A 318 1.24 22.16 -1.55
C GLU A 318 0.33 22.93 -2.53
N ILE A 319 -0.33 24.00 -2.05
CA ILE A 319 -1.03 24.99 -2.88
C ILE A 319 -0.52 26.41 -2.55
N ASP A 320 -0.91 27.41 -3.34
CA ASP A 320 -0.47 28.79 -3.14
C ASP A 320 -0.92 29.34 -1.78
N GLU A 321 -2.12 28.95 -1.33
CA GLU A 321 -2.74 29.44 -0.10
C GLU A 321 -2.23 28.75 1.18
N GLY A 322 -1.50 27.63 1.06
CA GLY A 322 -1.06 26.86 2.23
C GLY A 322 -0.77 25.40 1.94
N TRP A 323 -0.92 24.58 2.99
CA TRP A 323 -0.93 23.12 2.90
C TRP A 323 -2.36 22.61 3.04
N LEU A 324 -2.95 22.16 1.94
CA LEU A 324 -4.25 21.52 1.96
C LEU A 324 -4.11 20.10 2.51
N VAL A 325 -4.84 19.79 3.57
CA VAL A 325 -4.82 18.49 4.23
C VAL A 325 -6.21 17.90 4.19
N LEU A 326 -6.35 16.73 3.57
CA LEU A 326 -7.55 15.91 3.71
C LEU A 326 -7.48 15.13 5.02
N ILE A 327 -8.57 15.19 5.78
CA ILE A 327 -8.70 14.53 7.08
C ILE A 327 -9.87 13.57 7.04
N HIS A 328 -9.79 12.48 7.79
CA HIS A 328 -10.96 11.68 8.14
C HIS A 328 -11.36 11.96 9.58
N GLY A 329 -12.66 11.99 9.84
CA GLY A 329 -13.25 12.11 11.16
C GLY A 329 -14.22 10.96 11.43
N VAL A 330 -14.25 10.49 12.67
CA VAL A 330 -15.12 9.39 13.09
C VAL A 330 -16.20 9.91 14.02
N GLY A 331 -17.45 9.76 13.59
CA GLY A 331 -18.63 10.21 14.31
C GLY A 331 -19.42 9.07 14.98
N PRO A 332 -20.67 9.34 15.38
CA PRO A 332 -21.57 8.36 15.97
C PRO A 332 -21.71 7.10 15.11
N VAL A 333 -21.83 5.94 15.75
CA VAL A 333 -21.93 4.62 15.07
C VAL A 333 -20.72 4.35 14.16
N ARG A 334 -19.55 4.92 14.51
CA ARG A 334 -18.32 4.83 13.71
C ARG A 334 -18.51 5.26 12.25
N ASN A 335 -19.29 6.31 12.00
CA ASN A 335 -19.36 6.92 10.67
C ASN A 335 -18.02 7.59 10.33
N TYR A 336 -17.29 7.04 9.37
CA TYR A 336 -16.06 7.68 8.84
C TYR A 336 -16.45 8.63 7.72
N CYS A 337 -16.10 9.89 7.91
CA CYS A 337 -16.33 10.96 6.93
C CYS A 337 -14.99 11.57 6.52
N ILE A 338 -14.92 12.14 5.31
CA ILE A 338 -13.76 12.91 4.85
C ILE A 338 -14.08 14.40 5.01
N GLY A 339 -13.14 15.16 5.55
CA GLY A 339 -13.13 16.62 5.58
C GLY A 339 -11.79 17.17 5.09
N ALA A 340 -11.58 18.46 5.29
CA ALA A 340 -10.34 19.12 4.90
C ALA A 340 -10.00 20.30 5.81
N CYS A 341 -8.71 20.58 5.94
CA CYS A 341 -8.20 21.79 6.55
C CYS A 341 -7.04 22.38 5.75
N LEU A 342 -6.73 23.64 6.02
CA LEU A 342 -5.61 24.37 5.45
C LEU A 342 -4.66 24.75 6.57
N LEU A 343 -3.39 24.36 6.43
CA LEU A 343 -2.31 24.80 7.32
C LEU A 343 -1.54 25.94 6.68
N ASP A 344 -1.01 26.84 7.49
CA ASP A 344 -0.17 27.94 7.03
C ASP A 344 1.08 27.42 6.30
N LYS A 345 1.44 28.09 5.21
CA LYS A 345 2.48 27.64 4.28
C LYS A 345 3.86 27.61 4.92
N GLN A 346 4.18 28.63 5.71
CA GLN A 346 5.47 28.80 6.36
C GLN A 346 5.49 28.09 7.71
N ASP A 347 4.39 28.15 8.46
CA ASP A 347 4.26 27.55 9.77
C ASP A 347 3.11 26.52 9.82
N PRO A 348 3.35 25.27 9.42
CA PRO A 348 2.30 24.25 9.35
C PRO A 348 1.73 23.85 10.72
N THR A 349 2.20 24.43 11.83
CA THR A 349 1.56 24.29 13.14
C THR A 349 0.25 25.09 13.25
N LYS A 350 0.04 26.07 12.36
CA LYS A 350 -1.13 26.95 12.35
C LYS A 350 -2.19 26.45 11.37
N VAL A 351 -3.39 26.19 11.89
CA VAL A 351 -4.58 25.88 11.07
C VAL A 351 -5.25 27.19 10.69
N ILE A 352 -5.29 27.50 9.40
CA ILE A 352 -5.83 28.76 8.86
C ILE A 352 -7.19 28.60 8.16
N GLY A 353 -7.65 27.36 7.96
CA GLY A 353 -8.98 27.04 7.47
C GLY A 353 -9.36 25.60 7.80
N ARG A 354 -10.64 25.31 8.04
CA ARG A 354 -11.12 23.95 8.30
C ARG A 354 -12.62 23.84 8.05
N LEU A 355 -13.03 22.81 7.33
CA LEU A 355 -14.45 22.54 7.09
C LEU A 355 -15.19 22.15 8.37
N ALA A 356 -16.28 22.84 8.68
CA ALA A 356 -17.14 22.52 9.83
C ALA A 356 -18.02 21.28 9.60
N THR A 357 -18.39 21.03 8.34
CA THR A 357 -19.13 19.86 7.89
C THR A 357 -18.24 18.98 7.02
N PRO A 358 -18.44 17.65 6.98
CA PRO A 358 -17.69 16.80 6.07
C PRO A 358 -17.81 17.20 4.62
N LEU A 359 -16.71 17.00 3.90
CA LEU A 359 -16.63 17.07 2.45
C LEU A 359 -17.35 15.88 1.81
N LEU A 360 -17.17 14.67 2.37
CA LEU A 360 -17.84 13.45 1.97
C LEU A 360 -18.35 12.70 3.20
N ARG A 361 -19.53 12.10 3.07
CA ARG A 361 -20.14 11.19 4.05
C ARG A 361 -20.62 9.93 3.33
N PRO A 362 -20.66 8.78 4.02
CA PRO A 362 -21.34 7.60 3.49
C PRO A 362 -22.80 7.93 3.22
N SER A 363 -23.30 7.64 2.01
CA SER A 363 -24.73 7.75 1.73
C SER A 363 -25.47 6.53 2.29
N PRO A 364 -26.77 6.63 2.64
CA PRO A 364 -27.56 5.48 3.09
C PRO A 364 -27.57 4.30 2.10
N GLN A 365 -27.36 4.56 0.82
CA GLN A 365 -27.34 3.56 -0.26
C GLN A 365 -25.95 2.93 -0.47
N GLU A 366 -24.88 3.59 -0.03
CA GLU A 366 -23.49 3.19 -0.27
C GLU A 366 -22.77 2.79 1.03
N ARG A 367 -23.52 2.58 2.12
CA ARG A 367 -22.94 2.32 3.44
C ARG A 367 -22.69 0.84 3.74
N ASP A 368 -23.15 -0.09 2.90
CA ASP A 368 -22.98 -1.53 3.11
C ASP A 368 -21.70 -2.01 2.42
N GLY A 369 -20.91 -2.84 3.11
CA GLY A 369 -19.64 -3.34 2.61
C GLY A 369 -18.83 -4.05 3.69
N TYR A 370 -17.55 -4.30 3.41
CA TYR A 370 -16.63 -4.97 4.33
C TYR A 370 -16.56 -4.27 5.70
N VAL A 371 -16.52 -2.93 5.70
CA VAL A 371 -16.72 -2.10 6.89
C VAL A 371 -17.83 -1.08 6.61
N PRO A 372 -19.03 -1.25 7.20
CA PRO A 372 -20.14 -0.34 6.92
C PRO A 372 -19.89 1.09 7.39
N ASN A 373 -20.57 2.06 6.77
CA ASN A 373 -20.55 3.48 7.12
C ASN A 373 -19.17 4.16 7.01
N VAL A 374 -18.40 3.78 5.99
CA VAL A 374 -17.05 4.32 5.77
C VAL A 374 -16.93 4.99 4.40
N VAL A 375 -16.44 6.24 4.40
CA VAL A 375 -15.69 6.79 3.27
C VAL A 375 -14.28 7.12 3.72
N TYR A 376 -13.28 6.67 2.97
CA TYR A 376 -11.88 6.76 3.37
C TYR A 376 -10.93 6.94 2.19
N SER A 377 -9.84 7.67 2.38
CA SER A 377 -8.82 7.89 1.36
C SER A 377 -7.44 7.90 1.99
N CYS A 378 -6.43 7.51 1.23
CA CYS A 378 -5.02 7.56 1.60
C CYS A 378 -4.24 8.65 0.86
N GLY A 379 -4.91 9.48 0.04
CA GLY A 379 -4.26 10.58 -0.67
C GLY A 379 -5.12 11.18 -1.78
N ALA A 380 -4.72 12.37 -2.25
CA ALA A 380 -5.33 13.05 -3.37
C ALA A 380 -4.26 13.73 -4.24
N LEU A 381 -4.60 13.99 -5.50
CA LEU A 381 -3.70 14.59 -6.47
C LEU A 381 -4.25 15.93 -6.94
N LEU A 382 -3.39 16.94 -7.03
CA LEU A 382 -3.73 18.23 -7.61
C LEU A 382 -3.50 18.20 -9.14
N ASN A 383 -4.49 18.62 -9.91
CA ASN A 383 -4.35 18.93 -11.34
C ASN A 383 -4.87 20.35 -11.61
N GLY A 384 -3.97 21.32 -11.74
CA GLY A 384 -4.35 22.73 -11.79
C GLY A 384 -5.08 23.17 -10.51
N ARG A 385 -6.31 23.68 -10.62
CA ARG A 385 -7.19 24.03 -9.49
C ARG A 385 -8.25 22.96 -9.18
N SER A 386 -8.04 21.73 -9.68
CA SER A 386 -8.90 20.58 -9.43
C SER A 386 -8.19 19.57 -8.53
N LEU A 387 -8.83 19.23 -7.41
CA LEU A 387 -8.43 18.14 -6.53
C LEU A 387 -9.04 16.83 -7.01
N ILE A 388 -8.21 15.87 -7.36
CA ILE A 388 -8.60 14.50 -7.70
C ILE A 388 -8.53 13.67 -6.42
N LEU A 389 -9.69 13.34 -5.86
CA LEU A 389 -9.83 12.60 -4.61
C LEU A 389 -10.36 11.19 -4.90
N PRO A 390 -9.49 10.18 -5.05
CA PRO A 390 -9.94 8.81 -4.97
C PRO A 390 -10.31 8.46 -3.53
N TYR A 391 -11.43 7.78 -3.33
CA TYR A 391 -11.87 7.34 -2.01
C TYR A 391 -12.58 5.99 -2.09
N ALA A 392 -12.43 5.24 -1.00
CA ALA A 392 -13.10 3.99 -0.75
C ALA A 392 -14.49 4.21 -0.19
N ILE A 393 -15.39 3.29 -0.54
CA ILE A 393 -16.75 3.20 -0.01
C ILE A 393 -16.87 1.84 0.69
N ALA A 394 -17.23 1.90 1.98
CA ALA A 394 -17.47 0.75 2.85
C ALA A 394 -16.39 -0.35 2.78
N ASP A 395 -15.12 0.05 2.65
CA ASP A 395 -13.95 -0.82 2.47
C ASP A 395 -14.13 -1.92 1.40
N SER A 396 -14.89 -1.63 0.35
CA SER A 396 -15.24 -2.61 -0.69
C SER A 396 -14.65 -2.22 -2.05
N PHE A 397 -14.92 -1.00 -2.49
CA PHE A 397 -14.48 -0.51 -3.79
C PHE A 397 -14.04 0.95 -3.72
N THR A 398 -13.34 1.40 -4.76
CA THR A 398 -12.84 2.77 -4.91
C THR A 398 -13.59 3.51 -6.00
N THR A 399 -13.90 4.77 -5.76
CA THR A 399 -14.37 5.74 -6.76
C THR A 399 -13.56 7.03 -6.67
N VAL A 400 -13.85 8.01 -7.54
CA VAL A 400 -13.11 9.28 -7.61
C VAL A 400 -14.07 10.46 -7.62
N ALA A 401 -13.78 11.47 -6.79
CA ALA A 401 -14.39 12.79 -6.86
C ALA A 401 -13.39 13.80 -7.41
N VAL A 402 -13.87 14.76 -8.19
CA VAL A 402 -13.08 15.91 -8.65
C VAL A 402 -13.68 17.19 -8.06
N ILE A 403 -12.86 17.95 -7.34
CA ILE A 403 -13.33 19.06 -6.50
C ILE A 403 -12.55 20.33 -6.86
N SER A 404 -13.24 21.45 -7.03
CA SER A 404 -12.58 22.75 -7.19
C SER A 404 -11.90 23.17 -5.89
N ILE A 405 -10.61 23.51 -5.95
CA ILE A 405 -9.88 24.03 -4.80
C ILE A 405 -10.48 25.37 -4.36
N ASP A 406 -10.85 26.24 -5.30
CA ASP A 406 -11.40 27.57 -4.99
C ASP A 406 -12.71 27.45 -4.19
N ALA A 407 -13.61 26.56 -4.61
CA ALA A 407 -14.84 26.28 -3.88
C ALA A 407 -14.59 25.65 -2.50
N LEU A 408 -13.56 24.79 -2.40
CA LEU A 408 -13.18 24.15 -1.15
C LEU A 408 -12.61 25.17 -0.14
N LEU A 409 -11.76 26.09 -0.60
CA LEU A 409 -11.20 27.17 0.22
C LEU A 409 -12.29 28.13 0.70
N GLU A 410 -13.18 28.55 -0.21
CA GLU A 410 -14.34 29.38 0.14
C GLU A 410 -15.17 28.74 1.27
N ALA A 411 -15.42 27.42 1.18
CA ALA A 411 -16.16 26.69 2.19
C ALA A 411 -15.44 26.59 3.56
N MET A 412 -14.11 26.70 3.60
CA MET A 412 -13.33 26.70 4.84
C MET A 412 -13.27 28.08 5.51
N ILE A 413 -13.18 29.15 4.73
CA ILE A 413 -12.95 30.52 5.22
C ILE A 413 -14.28 31.23 5.46
N HIS A 414 -15.26 31.01 4.59
CA HIS A 414 -16.59 31.62 4.64
C HIS A 414 -17.66 30.54 4.73
N PRO A 415 -17.75 29.81 5.86
CA PRO A 415 -18.74 28.77 6.03
C PRO A 415 -20.14 29.38 5.88
N LYS A 416 -20.92 28.87 4.92
CA LYS A 416 -22.32 29.26 4.80
C LYS A 416 -23.03 28.98 6.13
N PRO A 417 -23.86 29.90 6.64
CA PRO A 417 -24.65 29.62 7.84
C PRO A 417 -25.44 28.33 7.60
N THR A 418 -25.30 27.37 8.50
CA THR A 418 -26.02 26.09 8.44
C THR A 418 -27.51 26.39 8.55
N GLY A 419 -28.19 26.52 7.41
CA GLY A 419 -29.64 26.53 7.34
C GLY A 419 -30.13 25.16 7.79
N GLY A 420 -30.91 25.13 8.86
CA GLY A 420 -31.51 23.90 9.37
C GLY A 420 -32.47 23.33 8.34
N HIS A 421 -32.19 22.11 7.87
CA HIS A 421 -33.16 21.17 7.33
C HIS A 421 -32.73 19.76 7.70
#